data_AF-A0A6B2LVA4-F1
#
_entry.id   AF-A0A6B2LVA4-F1
#
_cell.length_a   1.000
_cell.length_b   1.000
_cell.length_c   1.000
_cell.angle_alpha   90.00
_cell.angle_beta   90.00
_cell.angle_gamma   90.00
#
_symmetry.space_group_name_H-M   'P 1'
#
loop_
_entity.id
_entity.type
_entity.pdbx_description
1 polymer ?
#
loop_
_entity_poly.entity_id
_entity_poly.type
_entity_poly.pdbx_seq_one_letter_code
_entity_poly.pdbx_strand_id
1 'polypeptide(L)'
;MLVENVSGFVLTYSITDQESFAALSDISSAIVGVCIGQGVANPPLVIAGNKVDLVDERVVLKESGEMLASELGVVFLETSAKTPTN
;
A
#
# COMPACT_ATOMS: atom_id res chain seq x y z
N MET A 1 21.70 -8.08 -13.67
CA MET A 1 21.79 -8.01 -12.19
C MET A 1 20.38 -7.76 -11.70
N LEU A 2 19.62 -8.85 -11.46
CA LEU A 2 18.32 -8.75 -10.81
C LEU A 2 18.60 -8.30 -9.39
N VAL A 3 17.91 -7.26 -8.93
CA VAL A 3 18.05 -6.76 -7.57
C VAL A 3 17.50 -7.84 -6.63
N GLU A 4 18.36 -8.71 -6.11
CA GLU A 4 18.04 -9.81 -5.20
C GLU A 4 17.77 -9.35 -3.75
N ASN A 5 17.33 -8.11 -3.54
CA ASN A 5 16.97 -7.62 -2.22
C ASN A 5 15.72 -6.75 -2.31
N VAL A 6 14.57 -7.39 -2.56
CA VAL A 6 13.30 -6.75 -2.17
C VAL A 6 13.19 -6.91 -0.66
N SER A 7 13.74 -5.94 0.07
CA SER A 7 13.67 -5.87 1.54
C SER A 7 12.31 -5.35 2.02
N GLY A 8 11.29 -5.28 1.14
CA GLY A 8 9.92 -4.91 1.50
C GLY A 8 8.99 -4.70 0.31
N PHE A 9 7.70 -4.87 0.56
CA PHE A 9 6.62 -4.71 -0.40
C PHE A 9 5.96 -3.35 -0.23
N VAL A 10 5.72 -2.65 -1.33
CA VAL A 10 4.93 -1.42 -1.35
C VAL A 10 3.66 -1.67 -2.12
N LEU A 11 2.53 -1.51 -1.45
CA LEU A 11 1.19 -1.65 -1.97
C LEU A 11 0.63 -0.27 -2.25
N THR A 12 0.49 0.07 -3.52
CA THR A 12 -0.01 1.39 -3.94
C THR A 12 -1.46 1.32 -4.40
N TYR A 13 -2.29 2.26 -3.97
CA TYR A 13 -3.63 2.48 -4.53
C TYR A 13 -3.80 3.92 -5.00
N SER A 14 -4.85 4.22 -5.75
CA SER A 14 -5.15 5.59 -6.20
C SER A 14 -6.23 6.21 -5.30
N ILE A 15 -6.01 7.42 -4.77
CA ILE A 15 -7.03 8.08 -3.93
C ILE A 15 -8.34 8.39 -4.68
N THR A 16 -8.28 8.37 -6.01
CA THR A 16 -9.41 8.58 -6.93
C THR A 16 -10.07 7.28 -7.40
N ASP A 17 -9.62 6.10 -6.95
CA ASP A 17 -10.13 4.82 -7.41
C ASP A 17 -10.39 3.87 -6.24
N GLN A 18 -11.67 3.70 -5.90
CA GLN A 18 -12.10 2.87 -4.78
C GLN A 18 -11.88 1.38 -5.03
N GLU A 19 -11.93 0.91 -6.28
CA GLU A 19 -11.65 -0.49 -6.61
C GLU A 19 -10.18 -0.82 -6.34
N SER A 20 -9.26 0.08 -6.69
CA SER A 20 -7.83 -0.09 -6.37
C SER A 20 -7.57 -0.20 -4.86
N PHE A 21 -8.36 0.50 -4.05
CA PHE A 21 -8.27 0.42 -2.58
C PHE A 21 -8.83 -0.90 -2.05
N ALA A 22 -9.98 -1.35 -2.56
CA ALA A 22 -10.58 -2.63 -2.15
C ALA A 22 -9.65 -3.82 -2.46
N ALA A 23 -8.97 -3.80 -3.60
CA ALA A 23 -8.03 -4.84 -4.00
C ALA A 23 -6.80 -4.95 -3.07
N LEU A 24 -6.45 -3.91 -2.30
CA LEU A 24 -5.30 -3.95 -1.40
C LEU A 24 -5.38 -5.03 -0.34
N SER A 25 -6.57 -5.29 0.19
CA SER A 25 -6.77 -6.29 1.24
C SER A 25 -6.50 -7.71 0.72
N ASP A 26 -6.91 -7.98 -0.51
CA ASP A 26 -6.67 -9.28 -1.17
C ASP A 26 -5.19 -9.46 -1.50
N ILE A 27 -4.56 -8.41 -2.05
CA ILE A 27 -3.13 -8.45 -2.40
C ILE A 27 -2.26 -8.55 -1.14
N SER A 28 -2.58 -7.82 -0.07
CA SER A 28 -1.83 -7.89 1.19
C SER A 28 -1.90 -9.29 1.80
N SER A 29 -3.09 -9.90 1.82
CA SER A 29 -3.26 -11.29 2.28
C SER A 29 -2.46 -12.29 1.44
N ALA A 30 -2.44 -12.12 0.11
CA ALA A 30 -1.65 -12.96 -0.78
C ALA A 30 -0.13 -12.84 -0.50
N ILE A 31 0.38 -11.60 -0.34
CA ILE A 31 1.79 -11.36 -0.03
C ILE A 31 2.16 -11.97 1.33
N VAL A 32 1.35 -11.72 2.36
CA VAL A 32 1.56 -12.25 3.70
C VAL A 32 1.56 -13.79 3.68
N GLY A 33 0.62 -14.41 2.97
CA GLY A 33 0.57 -15.87 2.81
C GLY A 33 1.81 -16.46 2.17
N VAL A 34 2.33 -15.82 1.11
CA VAL A 34 3.59 -16.22 0.46
C VAL A 34 4.77 -16.06 1.41
N CYS A 35 4.85 -14.94 2.13
CA CYS A 35 5.94 -14.67 3.08
C CYS A 35 5.96 -15.67 4.25
N ILE A 36 4.79 -15.97 4.82
CA ILE A 36 4.66 -16.99 5.87
C ILE A 36 5.07 -18.37 5.33
N GLY A 37 4.66 -18.73 4.11
CA GLY A 37 5.08 -19.99 3.46
C GLY A 37 6.60 -20.09 3.23
N GLN A 38 7.28 -18.95 3.12
CA GLN A 38 8.75 -18.85 3.01
C GLN A 38 9.46 -18.75 4.37
N GLY A 39 8.73 -18.82 5.49
CA GLY A 39 9.29 -18.70 6.85
C GLY A 39 9.54 -17.25 7.32
N VAL A 40 8.99 -16.26 6.62
CA VAL A 40 9.07 -14.84 7.00
C VAL A 40 7.85 -14.48 7.85
N ALA A 41 8.04 -14.34 9.16
CA ALA A 41 6.96 -14.04 10.09
C ALA A 41 6.41 -12.60 9.96
N ASN A 42 7.29 -11.63 9.68
CA ASN A 42 6.93 -10.22 9.51
C ASN A 42 7.48 -9.68 8.19
N PRO A 43 6.73 -9.79 7.08
CA PRO A 43 7.13 -9.14 5.86
C PRO A 43 7.04 -7.62 6.01
N PRO A 44 8.11 -6.87 5.70
CA PRO A 44 8.05 -5.41 5.65
C PRO A 44 7.12 -4.99 4.52
N LEU A 45 5.92 -4.55 4.88
CA LEU A 45 4.86 -4.14 3.96
C LEU A 45 4.45 -2.70 4.26
N VAL A 46 4.26 -1.90 3.21
CA VAL A 46 3.87 -0.49 3.30
C VAL A 46 2.71 -0.24 2.34
N ILE A 47 1.67 0.45 2.79
CA ILE A 47 0.56 0.91 1.95
C ILE A 47 0.80 2.37 1.58
N ALA A 48 0.69 2.68 0.29
CA ALA A 48 0.89 4.01 -0.24
C ALA A 48 -0.35 4.48 -1.03
N GLY A 49 -1.03 5.51 -0.52
CA GLY A 49 -2.06 6.23 -1.26
C GLY A 49 -1.42 7.14 -2.31
N ASN A 50 -1.59 6.81 -3.58
CA ASN A 50 -1.02 7.53 -4.72
C ASN A 50 -2.04 8.54 -5.31
N LYS A 51 -1.53 9.53 -6.06
CA LYS A 51 -2.27 10.61 -6.72
C LYS A 51 -2.89 11.66 -5.77
N VAL A 52 -2.22 11.98 -4.67
CA VAL A 52 -2.67 13.06 -3.75
C VAL A 52 -2.87 14.41 -4.42
N ASP A 53 -2.23 14.66 -5.56
CA ASP A 53 -2.45 15.84 -6.40
C ASP A 53 -3.90 15.98 -6.89
N LEU A 54 -4.67 14.89 -6.93
CA LEU A 54 -6.08 14.87 -7.33
C LEU A 54 -7.01 14.85 -6.10
N VAL A 55 -6.74 15.70 -5.11
CA VAL A 55 -7.53 15.76 -3.88
C VAL A 55 -9.00 16.09 -4.14
N ASP A 56 -9.28 16.87 -5.18
CA ASP A 56 -10.64 17.27 -5.58
C ASP A 56 -11.43 16.09 -6.19
N GLU A 57 -10.73 15.08 -6.71
CA GLU A 57 -11.31 13.84 -7.25
C GLU A 57 -11.19 12.67 -6.25
N ARG A 58 -10.87 12.97 -4.99
CA ARG A 58 -10.68 11.96 -3.95
C ARG A 58 -12.00 11.23 -3.69
N VAL A 59 -11.95 9.92 -3.83
CA VAL A 59 -13.04 9.00 -3.45
C VAL A 59 -12.67 8.13 -2.26
N VAL A 60 -11.37 8.00 -1.96
CA VAL A 60 -10.85 7.25 -0.80
C VAL A 60 -10.29 8.22 0.23
N LEU A 61 -10.88 8.22 1.42
CA LEU A 61 -10.44 9.04 2.54
C LEU A 61 -9.07 8.57 3.05
N LYS A 62 -8.26 9.52 3.52
CA LYS A 62 -6.97 9.24 4.16
C LYS A 62 -7.12 8.33 5.37
N GLU A 63 -8.15 8.59 6.19
CA GLU A 63 -8.52 7.77 7.35
C GLU A 63 -8.80 6.30 6.97
N SER A 64 -9.38 6.04 5.80
CA SER A 64 -9.60 4.66 5.33
C SER A 64 -8.27 3.95 5.07
N GLY A 65 -7.29 4.65 4.49
CA GLY A 65 -5.94 4.12 4.28
C GLY A 65 -5.19 3.86 5.59
N GLU A 66 -5.31 4.78 6.56
CA GLU A 66 -4.73 4.63 7.90
C GLU A 66 -5.36 3.47 8.68
N MET A 67 -6.69 3.33 8.60
CA MET A 67 -7.43 2.24 9.24
C MET A 67 -7.01 0.89 8.66
N LEU A 68 -6.99 0.76 7.33
CA LEU A 68 -6.56 -0.47 6.65
C LEU A 68 -5.11 -0.84 7.02
N ALA A 69 -4.22 0.15 7.08
CA ALA A 69 -2.84 -0.09 7.49
C ALA A 69 -2.73 -0.50 8.96
N SER A 70 -3.54 0.10 9.84
CA SER A 70 -3.61 -0.30 11.25
C SER A 70 -4.16 -1.71 11.42
N GLU A 71 -5.18 -2.11 10.65
CA GLU A 71 -5.75 -3.47 10.67
C GLU A 71 -4.74 -4.51 10.20
N LEU A 72 -3.94 -4.17 9.18
CA LEU A 72 -2.90 -5.03 8.65
C LEU A 72 -1.60 -4.98 9.45
N GLY A 73 -1.45 -4.03 10.38
CA GLY A 73 -0.24 -3.84 11.19
C GLY A 73 0.96 -3.30 10.40
N VAL A 74 0.71 -2.45 9.39
CA VAL A 74 1.69 -1.99 8.39
C VAL A 74 1.78 -0.47 8.35
N VAL A 75 2.81 0.06 7.70
CA VAL A 75 3.00 1.51 7.59
C VAL A 75 2.13 2.07 6.45
N PHE A 76 1.49 3.21 6.70
CA PHE A 76 0.76 3.97 5.68
C PHE A 76 1.54 5.22 5.29
N LEU A 77 1.55 5.53 3.99
CA LEU A 77 2.10 6.74 3.41
C LEU A 77 1.12 7.29 2.37
N GLU A 78 1.08 8.60 2.15
CA GLU A 78 0.47 9.17 0.94
C GLU A 78 1.55 9.82 0.08
N THR A 79 1.47 9.63 -1.23
CA THR A 79 2.44 10.14 -2.21
C THR A 79 1.73 10.67 -3.44
N SER A 80 2.40 11.56 -4.18
CA SER A 80 2.02 11.92 -5.55
C SER A 80 3.14 11.48 -6.49
N ALA A 81 2.85 10.55 -7.40
CA ALA A 81 3.80 10.21 -8.47
C ALA A 81 4.02 11.35 -9.48
N LYS A 82 3.12 12.35 -9.52
CA LYS A 82 3.16 13.48 -10.46
C LYS A 82 3.91 14.69 -9.92
N THR A 83 4.00 14.80 -8.59
CA THR A 83 4.64 15.92 -7.90
C THR A 83 5.57 15.36 -6.82
N PRO A 84 6.90 15.56 -6.90
CA PRO A 84 7.81 15.11 -5.86
C PRO A 84 7.64 16.00 -4.63
N THR A 85 6.63 15.68 -3.84
CA THR A 85 6.41 16.29 -2.52
C THR A 85 6.51 15.14 -1.52
N ASN A 86 7.64 15.10 -0.84
CA ASN A 86 7.92 14.28 0.35
C ASN A 86 8.02 15.24 1.53
#